data_AF-A0A3A6CH27-F1
#
_entry.id   AF-A0A3A6CH27-F1
#
_cell.length_a   1.000
_cell.length_b   1.000
_cell.length_c   1.000
_cell.angle_alpha   90.00
_cell.angle_beta   90.00
_cell.angle_gamma   90.00
#
_symmetry.space_group_name_H-M   'P 1'
#
loop_
_entity.id
_entity.type
_entity.pdbx_description
1 polymer ?
#
loop_
_entity_poly.entity_id
_entity_poly.type
_entity_poly.pdbx_seq_one_letter_code
_entity_poly.pdbx_strand_id
1 'polypeptide(L)'
;MAETFKVGANARELLRYTQRATRIVTDDISRSDARKIIQKVATLEDVRDIQKVCGTAVHALDTRDREGFSKSTFRLYGEGIRLTARQILLDAHAANNVNFQTDYDKRVEKIGAVVDGCSLLLEYLTICTEEGIISAKKAGIWTKKVTDVKYPAMKWLTSERGRAEKLRAEAERKRLTEQAAALKAVLYPEP
;
A
#
# COMPACT_ATOMS: atom_id res chain seq x y z
N MET A 1 -4.77 -21.01 3.99
CA MET A 1 -3.41 -20.66 4.46
C MET A 1 -2.52 -20.04 3.38
N ALA A 2 -2.61 -20.44 2.10
CA ALA A 2 -1.77 -19.84 1.04
C ALA A 2 -2.07 -18.35 0.78
N GLU A 3 -3.34 -17.91 0.84
CA GLU A 3 -3.71 -16.51 0.59
C GLU A 3 -3.26 -15.55 1.70
N THR A 4 -3.24 -16.00 2.96
CA THR A 4 -2.86 -15.23 4.16
C THR A 4 -1.43 -14.69 4.11
N PHE A 5 -0.47 -15.52 3.69
CA PHE A 5 0.93 -15.10 3.55
C PHE A 5 1.16 -14.27 2.29
N LYS A 6 0.34 -14.47 1.26
CA LYS A 6 0.42 -13.75 -0.01
C LYS A 6 0.09 -12.26 0.14
N VAL A 7 -0.95 -11.92 0.91
CA VAL A 7 -1.33 -10.51 1.16
C VAL A 7 -0.18 -9.76 1.84
N GLY A 8 0.43 -10.34 2.89
CA GLY A 8 1.56 -9.72 3.60
C GLY A 8 2.81 -9.57 2.72
N ALA A 9 3.13 -10.56 1.88
CA ALA A 9 4.24 -10.47 0.94
C ALA A 9 4.02 -9.35 -0.10
N ASN A 10 2.82 -9.27 -0.67
CA ASN A 10 2.47 -8.24 -1.63
C ASN A 10 2.47 -6.85 -0.98
N ALA A 11 1.97 -6.72 0.25
CA ALA A 11 1.99 -5.46 1.00
C ALA A 11 3.41 -4.96 1.27
N ARG A 12 4.36 -5.88 1.52
CA ARG A 12 5.78 -5.54 1.68
C ARG A 12 6.37 -5.00 0.38
N GLU A 13 6.06 -5.63 -0.76
CA GLU A 13 6.51 -5.15 -2.05
C GLU A 13 5.92 -3.78 -2.38
N LEU A 14 4.62 -3.59 -2.11
CA LEU A 14 3.93 -2.32 -2.25
C LEU A 14 4.59 -1.21 -1.43
N LEU A 15 4.93 -1.47 -0.15
CA LEU A 15 5.64 -0.51 0.69
C LEU A 15 7.01 -0.14 0.11
N ARG A 16 7.80 -1.13 -0.32
CA ARG A 16 9.12 -0.87 -0.93
C ARG A 16 9.02 -0.04 -2.19
N TYR A 17 8.05 -0.35 -3.06
CA TYR A 17 7.81 0.44 -4.26
C TYR A 17 7.37 1.85 -3.92
N THR A 18 6.40 2.00 -3.01
CA THR A 18 5.87 3.29 -2.54
C THR A 18 6.98 4.19 -2.01
N GLN A 19 7.88 3.67 -1.19
CA GLN A 19 9.02 4.42 -0.66
C GLN A 19 9.97 4.93 -1.75
N ARG A 20 10.18 4.16 -2.83
CA ARG A 20 10.99 4.60 -3.98
C ARG A 20 10.23 5.60 -4.85
N ALA A 21 8.95 5.37 -5.11
CA ALA A 21 8.13 6.17 -6.01
C ALA A 21 7.84 7.57 -5.46
N THR A 22 7.79 7.71 -4.12
CA THR A 22 7.59 8.97 -3.39
C THR A 22 8.89 9.66 -2.97
N ARG A 23 10.05 9.30 -3.53
CA ARG A 23 11.28 10.06 -3.23
C ARG A 23 11.10 11.50 -3.69
N ILE A 24 11.50 12.44 -2.83
CA ILE A 24 11.48 13.86 -3.18
C ILE A 24 12.45 14.06 -4.33
N VAL A 25 11.97 14.67 -5.39
CA VAL A 25 12.78 15.13 -6.50
C VAL A 25 13.24 16.54 -6.15
N THR A 26 14.55 16.76 -6.19
CA THR A 26 15.15 18.08 -6.05
C THR A 26 15.33 18.67 -7.43
N ASP A 27 15.30 20.00 -7.56
CA ASP A 27 15.65 20.65 -8.83
C ASP A 27 17.16 20.62 -9.08
N ASP A 28 17.94 20.49 -8.01
CA ASP A 28 19.40 20.37 -8.08
C ASP A 28 19.84 19.14 -8.89
N ILE A 29 20.95 19.28 -9.61
CA ILE A 29 21.65 18.16 -10.25
C ILE A 29 22.27 17.24 -9.18
N SER A 30 22.18 15.92 -9.35
CA SER A 30 22.83 15.00 -8.43
C SER A 30 24.36 15.11 -8.53
N ARG A 31 25.09 14.91 -7.42
CA ARG A 31 26.57 14.88 -7.43
C ARG A 31 27.13 13.86 -8.44
N SER A 32 26.42 12.75 -8.65
CA SER A 32 26.82 11.70 -9.61
C SER A 32 26.67 12.16 -11.05
N ASP A 33 25.55 12.82 -11.37
CA ASP A 33 25.32 13.33 -12.72
C ASP A 33 26.26 14.50 -13.04
N ALA A 34 26.49 15.41 -12.08
CA ALA A 34 27.49 16.45 -12.20
C ALA A 34 28.90 15.87 -12.45
N ARG A 35 29.29 14.83 -11.70
CA ARG A 35 30.57 14.13 -11.90
C ARG A 35 30.68 13.55 -13.31
N LYS A 36 29.64 12.89 -13.82
CA LYS A 36 29.65 12.31 -15.18
C LYS A 36 29.83 13.38 -16.25
N ILE A 37 29.17 14.53 -16.09
CA ILE A 37 29.32 15.66 -17.02
C ILE A 37 30.75 16.18 -16.97
N ILE A 38 31.30 16.41 -15.77
CA ILE A 38 32.68 16.88 -15.59
C ILE A 38 33.69 15.89 -16.19
N GLN A 39 33.53 14.59 -15.93
CA GLN A 39 34.40 13.55 -16.49
C GLN A 39 34.34 13.52 -18.01
N LYS A 40 33.15 13.67 -18.60
CA LYS A 40 32.97 13.71 -20.06
C LYS A 40 33.59 14.97 -20.68
N VAL A 41 33.52 16.11 -19.99
CA VAL A 41 34.16 17.35 -20.43
C VAL A 41 35.69 17.24 -20.35
N ALA A 42 36.21 16.63 -19.28
CA ALA A 42 37.65 16.48 -19.07
C ALA A 42 38.35 15.61 -20.13
N THR A 43 37.62 14.76 -20.86
CA THR A 43 38.17 13.92 -21.94
C THR A 43 38.16 14.59 -23.31
N LEU A 44 37.63 15.81 -23.44
CA LEU A 44 37.51 16.50 -24.73
C LEU A 44 38.65 17.51 -24.89
N GLU A 45 39.27 17.51 -26.06
CA GLU A 45 40.38 18.42 -26.40
C GLU A 45 39.91 19.63 -27.21
N ASP A 46 38.83 19.50 -28.00
CA ASP A 46 38.26 20.60 -28.81
C ASP A 46 37.20 21.38 -28.02
N VAL A 47 37.37 22.69 -27.95
CA VAL A 47 36.44 23.62 -27.29
C VAL A 47 35.02 23.56 -27.86
N ARG A 48 34.86 23.24 -29.15
CA ARG A 48 33.55 23.09 -29.80
C ARG A 48 32.79 21.88 -29.28
N ASP A 49 33.48 20.78 -29.02
CA ASP A 49 32.88 19.58 -28.44
C ASP A 49 32.49 19.81 -26.98
N ILE A 50 33.32 20.53 -26.22
CA ILE A 50 32.99 20.97 -24.86
C ILE A 50 31.72 21.82 -24.87
N GLN A 51 31.64 22.82 -25.74
CA GLN A 51 30.45 23.67 -25.90
C GLN A 51 29.20 22.86 -26.23
N LYS A 52 29.31 21.87 -27.13
CA LYS A 52 28.19 21.00 -27.50
C LYS A 52 27.70 20.15 -26.33
N VAL A 53 28.62 19.54 -25.56
CA VAL A 53 28.26 18.71 -24.39
C VAL A 53 27.64 19.57 -23.29
N CYS A 54 28.23 20.72 -22.98
CA CYS A 54 27.71 21.66 -21.99
C CYS A 54 26.34 22.21 -22.41
N GLY A 55 26.17 22.62 -23.68
CA GLY A 55 24.88 23.11 -24.19
C GLY A 55 23.78 22.04 -24.14
N THR A 56 24.11 20.79 -24.44
CA THR A 56 23.17 19.66 -24.31
C THR A 56 22.79 19.44 -22.84
N ALA A 57 23.75 19.53 -21.92
CA ALA A 57 23.51 19.39 -20.50
C ALA A 57 22.62 20.51 -19.93
N VAL A 58 22.89 21.76 -20.32
CA VAL A 58 22.07 22.94 -19.95
C VAL A 58 20.65 22.79 -20.49
N HIS A 59 20.50 22.49 -21.79
CA HIS A 59 19.17 22.30 -22.38
C HIS A 59 18.38 21.18 -21.68
N ALA A 60 19.03 20.08 -21.30
CA ALA A 60 18.39 18.99 -20.56
C ALA A 60 18.04 19.36 -19.11
N LEU A 61 18.72 20.35 -18.51
CA LEU A 61 18.37 20.90 -17.20
C LEU A 61 17.16 21.83 -17.32
N ASP A 62 17.11 22.67 -18.36
CA ASP A 62 16.06 23.66 -18.59
C ASP A 62 14.72 23.05 -19.02
N THR A 63 14.75 21.90 -19.71
CA THR A 63 13.54 21.26 -20.30
C THR A 63 12.97 20.11 -19.47
N ARG A 64 13.64 19.70 -18.40
CA ARG A 64 13.16 18.59 -17.57
C ARG A 64 12.08 19.06 -16.61
N ASP A 65 10.82 18.88 -17.02
CA ASP A 65 9.72 18.79 -16.07
C ASP A 65 9.90 17.49 -15.25
N ARG A 66 10.44 17.62 -14.04
CA ARG A 66 10.86 16.45 -13.26
C ARG A 66 9.63 15.78 -12.64
N GLU A 67 9.14 14.74 -13.30
CA GLU A 67 8.10 13.85 -12.76
C GLU A 67 8.46 13.36 -11.35
N GLY A 68 7.61 13.66 -10.37
CA GLY A 68 7.72 13.17 -9.00
C GLY A 68 7.30 14.17 -7.95
N PHE A 69 7.57 13.82 -6.70
CA PHE A 69 7.14 14.62 -5.56
C PHE A 69 8.16 15.72 -5.29
N SER A 70 7.74 16.98 -5.32
CA SER A 70 8.49 18.08 -4.71
C SER A 70 8.41 17.97 -3.18
N LYS A 71 9.13 18.83 -2.45
CA LYS A 71 9.03 18.86 -0.98
C LYS A 71 7.61 19.22 -0.50
N SER A 72 6.90 20.09 -1.22
CA SER A 72 5.53 20.49 -0.88
C SER A 72 4.54 19.38 -1.20
N THR A 73 4.57 18.82 -2.40
CA THR A 73 3.63 17.74 -2.78
C THR A 73 3.92 16.45 -2.03
N PHE A 74 5.17 16.22 -1.61
CA PHE A 74 5.49 15.13 -0.68
C PHE A 74 4.82 15.33 0.69
N ARG A 75 4.85 16.53 1.26
CA ARG A 75 4.17 16.81 2.53
C ARG A 75 2.65 16.69 2.41
N LEU A 76 2.10 17.15 1.28
CA LEU A 76 0.66 17.15 1.06
C LEU A 76 0.10 15.74 0.79
N TYR A 77 0.78 14.95 -0.05
CA TYR A 77 0.30 13.63 -0.49
C TYR A 77 1.28 12.50 -0.20
N GLY A 78 2.57 12.71 -0.46
CA GLY A 78 3.60 11.68 -0.37
C GLY A 78 3.77 11.05 1.03
N GLU A 79 3.59 11.84 2.09
CA GLU A 79 3.65 11.38 3.48
C GLU A 79 2.45 10.47 3.81
N GLY A 80 1.24 10.93 3.49
CA GLY A 80 0.01 10.13 3.64
C GLY A 80 0.10 8.81 2.87
N ILE A 81 0.57 8.86 1.61
CA ILE A 81 0.82 7.67 0.78
C ILE A 81 1.76 6.66 1.47
N ARG A 82 2.88 7.13 2.04
CA ARG A 82 3.84 6.26 2.74
C ARG A 82 3.27 5.68 4.02
N LEU A 83 2.54 6.48 4.79
CA LEU A 83 1.88 6.04 6.02
C LEU A 83 0.82 4.99 5.71
N THR A 84 -0.04 5.22 4.72
CA THR A 84 -1.03 4.25 4.26
C THR A 84 -0.39 2.94 3.80
N ALA A 85 0.65 2.99 2.97
CA ALA A 85 1.35 1.77 2.53
C ALA A 85 2.01 0.99 3.70
N ARG A 86 2.51 1.69 4.72
CA ARG A 86 3.03 1.07 5.94
C ARG A 86 1.89 0.44 6.75
N GLN A 87 0.77 1.14 6.89
CA GLN A 87 -0.38 0.69 7.64
C GLN A 87 -1.00 -0.57 7.02
N ILE A 88 -1.14 -0.62 5.70
CA ILE A 88 -1.56 -1.83 4.96
C ILE A 88 -0.70 -3.05 5.33
N LEU A 89 0.63 -2.89 5.41
CA LEU A 89 1.54 -3.97 5.80
C LEU A 89 1.33 -4.38 7.27
N LEU A 90 1.18 -3.41 8.17
CA LEU A 90 0.95 -3.66 9.59
C LEU A 90 -0.38 -4.38 9.81
N ASP A 91 -1.45 -3.97 9.16
CA ASP A 91 -2.77 -4.58 9.28
C ASP A 91 -2.80 -5.98 8.68
N ALA A 92 -2.12 -6.22 7.55
CA ALA A 92 -1.98 -7.55 6.98
C ALA A 92 -1.25 -8.51 7.94
N HIS A 93 -0.19 -8.05 8.61
CA HIS A 93 0.50 -8.84 9.63
C HIS A 93 -0.35 -9.02 10.90
N ALA A 94 -1.03 -7.97 11.36
CA ALA A 94 -1.86 -8.02 12.54
C ALA A 94 -3.03 -8.98 12.35
N ALA A 95 -3.73 -8.94 11.20
CA ALA A 95 -4.81 -9.87 10.86
C ALA A 95 -4.35 -11.33 10.86
N ASN A 96 -3.13 -11.60 10.37
CA ASN A 96 -2.55 -12.95 10.37
C ASN A 96 -2.29 -13.49 11.79
N ASN A 97 -1.97 -12.62 12.74
CA ASN A 97 -1.65 -12.99 14.12
C ASN A 97 -2.89 -13.09 15.03
N VAL A 98 -4.09 -12.74 14.53
CA VAL A 98 -5.32 -12.93 15.31
C VAL A 98 -5.72 -14.40 15.31
N ASN A 99 -5.93 -14.96 16.51
CA ASN A 99 -6.52 -16.28 16.68
C ASN A 99 -7.97 -16.25 16.21
N PHE A 100 -8.25 -16.94 15.11
CA PHE A 100 -9.57 -16.91 14.51
C PHE A 100 -10.65 -17.61 15.34
N GLN A 101 -10.30 -18.60 16.17
CA GLN A 101 -11.29 -19.34 16.96
C GLN A 101 -11.89 -18.49 18.07
N THR A 102 -11.12 -17.54 18.61
CA THR A 102 -11.52 -16.69 19.72
C THR A 102 -11.89 -15.28 19.28
N ASP A 103 -11.22 -14.74 18.25
CA ASP A 103 -11.28 -13.32 17.89
C ASP A 103 -11.59 -13.12 16.39
N TYR A 104 -12.53 -13.90 15.84
CA TYR A 104 -12.86 -13.84 14.41
C TYR A 104 -13.31 -12.43 13.96
N ASP A 105 -14.04 -11.69 14.78
CA ASP A 105 -14.51 -10.32 14.46
C ASP A 105 -13.33 -9.37 14.26
N LYS A 106 -12.39 -9.40 15.19
CA LYS A 106 -11.16 -8.60 15.14
C LYS A 106 -10.31 -8.95 13.92
N ARG A 107 -10.26 -10.23 13.54
CA ARG A 107 -9.56 -10.65 12.32
C ARG A 107 -10.24 -10.09 11.07
N VAL A 108 -11.56 -10.22 10.97
CA VAL A 108 -12.35 -9.67 9.85
C VAL A 108 -12.17 -8.15 9.73
N GLU A 109 -12.24 -7.42 10.85
CA GLU A 109 -12.02 -5.97 10.91
C GLU A 109 -10.64 -5.59 10.35
N LYS A 110 -9.58 -6.28 10.81
CA LYS A 110 -8.21 -6.01 10.34
C LYS A 110 -8.00 -6.30 8.87
N ILE A 111 -8.62 -7.35 8.33
CA ILE A 111 -8.59 -7.61 6.88
C ILE A 111 -9.34 -6.51 6.13
N GLY A 112 -10.46 -6.02 6.68
CA GLY A 112 -11.19 -4.86 6.16
C GLY A 112 -10.29 -3.63 6.05
N ALA A 113 -9.54 -3.31 7.11
CA ALA A 113 -8.59 -2.19 7.11
C ALA A 113 -7.51 -2.29 6.02
N VAL A 114 -7.05 -3.50 5.68
CA VAL A 114 -6.15 -3.72 4.53
C VAL A 114 -6.81 -3.32 3.21
N VAL A 115 -8.06 -3.71 3.00
CA VAL A 115 -8.84 -3.38 1.78
C VAL A 115 -9.10 -1.88 1.69
N ASP A 116 -9.48 -1.25 2.81
CA ASP A 116 -9.78 0.19 2.88
C ASP A 116 -8.50 1.01 2.65
N GLY A 117 -7.38 0.62 3.27
CA GLY A 117 -6.09 1.24 3.02
C GLY A 117 -5.65 1.14 1.55
N CYS A 118 -5.90 0.00 0.89
CA CYS A 118 -5.64 -0.11 -0.55
C CYS A 118 -6.53 0.84 -1.37
N SER A 119 -7.79 1.02 -0.99
CA SER A 119 -8.70 1.96 -1.67
C SER A 119 -8.21 3.40 -1.51
N LEU A 120 -7.89 3.82 -0.28
CA LEU A 120 -7.33 5.15 -0.03
C LEU A 120 -6.03 5.41 -0.81
N LEU A 121 -5.17 4.40 -0.91
CA LEU A 121 -3.95 4.53 -1.69
C LEU A 121 -4.22 4.71 -3.18
N LEU A 122 -5.25 4.07 -3.74
CA LEU A 122 -5.67 4.30 -5.13
C LEU A 122 -6.18 5.74 -5.33
N GLU A 123 -6.95 6.28 -4.40
CA GLU A 123 -7.41 7.68 -4.47
C GLU A 123 -6.24 8.66 -4.48
N TYR A 124 -5.24 8.45 -3.61
CA TYR A 124 -4.02 9.26 -3.66
C TYR A 124 -3.29 9.18 -5.01
N LEU A 125 -3.26 8.00 -5.63
CA LEU A 125 -2.62 7.83 -6.94
C LEU A 125 -3.39 8.55 -8.05
N THR A 126 -4.73 8.54 -8.00
CA THR A 126 -5.58 9.32 -8.91
C THR A 126 -5.25 10.79 -8.81
N ILE A 127 -5.30 11.37 -7.59
CA ILE A 127 -5.00 12.78 -7.34
C ILE A 127 -3.58 13.13 -7.83
N CYS A 128 -2.58 12.33 -7.49
CA CYS A 128 -1.20 12.58 -7.91
C CYS A 128 -1.03 12.50 -9.44
N THR A 129 -1.87 11.74 -10.14
CA THR A 129 -1.83 11.65 -11.60
C THR A 129 -2.50 12.86 -12.23
N GLU A 130 -3.67 13.26 -11.71
CA GLU A 130 -4.44 14.41 -12.19
C GLU A 130 -3.71 15.74 -11.97
N GLU A 131 -2.99 15.87 -10.85
CA GLU A 131 -2.14 17.03 -10.57
C GLU A 131 -0.77 17.00 -11.27
N GLY A 132 -0.49 15.98 -12.09
CA GLY A 132 0.77 15.87 -12.83
C GLY A 132 1.99 15.54 -11.96
N ILE A 133 1.81 15.20 -10.67
CA ILE A 133 2.89 14.80 -9.76
C ILE A 133 3.53 13.49 -10.23
N ILE A 134 2.73 12.56 -10.76
CA ILE A 134 3.21 11.33 -11.39
C ILE A 134 2.58 11.14 -12.77
N SER A 135 3.31 10.49 -13.68
CA SER A 135 2.81 10.13 -15.00
C SER A 135 1.77 9.01 -14.91
N ALA A 136 0.89 8.94 -15.91
CA ALA A 136 -0.06 7.84 -16.08
C ALA A 136 0.64 6.46 -16.12
N LYS A 137 1.85 6.39 -16.70
CA LYS A 137 2.64 5.15 -16.74
C LYS A 137 3.05 4.71 -15.34
N LYS A 138 3.56 5.64 -14.52
CA LYS A 138 3.99 5.35 -13.14
C LYS A 138 2.79 5.02 -12.26
N ALA A 139 1.68 5.75 -12.43
CA ALA A 139 0.41 5.46 -11.79
C ALA A 139 -0.07 4.04 -12.12
N GLY A 140 -0.06 3.63 -13.39
CA GLY A 140 -0.47 2.27 -13.81
C GLY A 140 0.34 1.15 -13.15
N ILE A 141 1.67 1.31 -13.07
CA ILE A 141 2.54 0.34 -12.37
C ILE A 141 2.21 0.30 -10.87
N TRP A 142 1.98 1.45 -10.26
CA TRP A 142 1.70 1.53 -8.83
C TRP A 142 0.32 0.96 -8.50
N THR A 143 -0.72 1.33 -9.26
CA THR A 143 -2.07 0.77 -9.19
C THR A 143 -2.04 -0.74 -9.28
N LYS A 144 -1.26 -1.31 -10.20
CA LYS A 144 -1.10 -2.77 -10.28
C LYS A 144 -0.62 -3.36 -8.95
N LYS A 145 0.42 -2.79 -8.34
CA LYS A 145 0.93 -3.23 -7.03
C LYS A 145 -0.09 -3.09 -5.90
N VAL A 146 -0.91 -2.03 -5.92
CA VAL A 146 -2.01 -1.89 -4.94
C VAL A 146 -3.06 -2.99 -5.15
N THR A 147 -3.47 -3.24 -6.39
CA THR A 147 -4.47 -4.29 -6.71
C THR A 147 -3.97 -5.71 -6.41
N ASP A 148 -2.66 -5.96 -6.52
CA ASP A 148 -2.04 -7.22 -6.14
C ASP A 148 -2.14 -7.49 -4.63
N VAL A 149 -2.35 -6.46 -3.80
CA VAL A 149 -2.71 -6.59 -2.38
C VAL A 149 -4.23 -6.64 -2.20
N LYS A 150 -4.94 -5.68 -2.80
CA LYS A 150 -6.38 -5.45 -2.59
C LYS A 150 -7.23 -6.66 -2.95
N TYR A 151 -7.03 -7.25 -4.13
CA TYR A 151 -7.91 -8.33 -4.58
C TYR A 151 -7.74 -9.63 -3.78
N PRO A 152 -6.52 -10.08 -3.45
CA PRO A 152 -6.36 -11.18 -2.52
C PRO A 152 -6.90 -10.87 -1.11
N ALA A 153 -6.74 -9.64 -0.63
CA ALA A 153 -7.32 -9.24 0.67
C ALA A 153 -8.84 -9.26 0.67
N MET A 154 -9.51 -8.85 -0.42
CA MET A 154 -10.96 -8.94 -0.57
C MET A 154 -11.45 -10.41 -0.58
N LYS A 155 -10.76 -11.29 -1.31
CA LYS A 155 -11.08 -12.73 -1.31
C LYS A 155 -10.93 -13.33 0.09
N TRP A 156 -9.85 -12.98 0.76
CA TRP A 156 -9.60 -13.38 2.14
C TRP A 156 -10.71 -12.89 3.07
N LEU A 157 -11.09 -11.61 2.97
CA LEU A 157 -12.16 -11.00 3.77
C LEU A 157 -13.50 -11.73 3.61
N THR A 158 -13.91 -12.00 2.37
CA THR A 158 -15.16 -12.72 2.10
C THR A 158 -15.16 -14.11 2.72
N SER A 159 -14.05 -14.84 2.60
CA SER A 159 -13.89 -16.15 3.21
C SER A 159 -13.94 -16.11 4.74
N GLU A 160 -13.23 -15.17 5.38
CA GLU A 160 -13.25 -15.08 6.84
C GLU A 160 -14.57 -14.59 7.39
N ARG A 161 -15.30 -13.72 6.68
CA ARG A 161 -16.68 -13.34 7.06
C ARG A 161 -17.60 -14.56 7.09
N GLY A 162 -17.59 -15.38 6.04
CA GLY A 162 -18.41 -16.59 5.99
C GLY A 162 -18.04 -17.60 7.08
N ARG A 163 -16.76 -17.72 7.43
CA ARG A 163 -16.32 -18.57 8.55
C ARG A 163 -16.74 -17.99 9.91
N ALA A 164 -16.67 -16.67 10.09
CA ALA A 164 -17.06 -15.99 11.32
C ALA A 164 -18.57 -16.12 11.55
N GLU A 165 -19.38 -15.97 10.51
CA GLU A 165 -20.83 -16.17 10.57
C GLU A 165 -21.23 -17.57 11.02
N LYS A 166 -20.53 -18.61 10.54
CA LYS A 166 -20.75 -19.99 11.00
C LYS A 166 -20.48 -20.14 12.50
N LEU A 167 -19.35 -19.60 12.98
CA LEU A 167 -19.02 -19.64 14.41
C LEU A 167 -20.02 -18.86 15.27
N ARG A 168 -20.48 -17.68 14.81
CA ARG A 168 -21.53 -16.92 15.48
C ARG A 168 -22.84 -17.71 15.55
N ALA A 169 -23.25 -18.33 14.45
CA ALA A 169 -24.48 -19.13 14.40
C ALA A 169 -24.39 -20.37 15.31
N GLU A 170 -23.23 -21.04 15.37
CA GLU A 170 -23.00 -22.17 16.27
C GLU A 170 -23.04 -21.76 17.74
N ALA A 171 -22.38 -20.64 18.10
CA ALA A 171 -22.40 -20.09 19.46
C ALA A 171 -23.81 -19.68 19.88
N GLU A 172 -24.57 -19.03 18.99
CA GLU A 172 -25.94 -18.62 19.26
C GLU A 172 -26.86 -19.83 19.43
N ARG A 173 -26.74 -20.84 18.56
CA ARG A 173 -27.50 -22.09 18.69
C ARG A 173 -27.22 -22.77 20.02
N LYS A 174 -25.95 -22.84 20.45
CA LYS A 174 -25.57 -23.41 21.74
C LYS A 174 -26.21 -22.64 22.91
N ARG A 175 -26.13 -21.30 22.87
CA ARG A 175 -26.74 -20.41 23.88
C ARG A 175 -28.25 -20.62 23.99
N LEU A 176 -28.95 -20.69 22.85
CA LEU A 176 -30.40 -20.92 22.83
C LEU A 176 -30.77 -22.30 23.39
N THR A 177 -30.01 -23.34 23.07
CA THR A 177 -30.22 -24.69 23.64
C THR A 177 -30.01 -24.70 25.15
N GLU A 178 -28.96 -24.04 25.65
CA GLU A 178 -28.69 -23.93 27.09
C GLU A 178 -29.78 -23.14 27.82
N GLN A 179 -30.26 -22.04 27.25
CA GLN A 179 -31.37 -21.26 27.79
C GLN A 179 -32.67 -22.06 27.81
N ALA A 180 -32.97 -22.80 26.75
CA ALA A 180 -34.16 -23.67 26.69
C ALA A 180 -34.08 -24.79 27.74
N ALA A 181 -32.90 -25.39 27.95
CA ALA A 181 -32.69 -26.41 28.98
C ALA A 181 -32.86 -25.82 30.40
N ALA A 182 -32.29 -24.65 30.66
CA ALA A 182 -32.44 -23.95 31.93
C ALA A 182 -33.91 -23.58 32.21
N LEU A 183 -34.61 -23.04 31.21
CA LEU A 183 -36.03 -22.71 31.33
C LEU A 183 -36.88 -23.95 31.62
N LYS A 184 -36.59 -25.09 30.96
CA LYS A 184 -37.27 -26.36 31.22
C LYS A 184 -37.07 -26.82 32.66
N ALA A 185 -35.85 -26.72 33.18
CA ALA A 185 -35.54 -27.11 34.56
C ALA A 185 -36.26 -26.23 35.61
N VAL A 186 -36.47 -24.94 35.31
CA VAL A 186 -37.22 -24.02 36.19
C VAL A 186 -38.73 -24.30 36.14
N LEU A 187 -39.28 -24.56 34.95
CA LEU A 187 -40.72 -24.77 34.78
C LEU A 187 -41.19 -26.17 35.23
N TYR A 188 -40.31 -27.16 35.16
CA TYR A 188 -40.58 -28.55 35.52
C TYR A 188 -39.45 -29.09 36.41
N PRO A 189 -39.37 -28.67 37.69
CA PRO A 189 -38.39 -29.22 38.60
C PRO A 189 -38.65 -30.72 38.80
N GLU A 190 -37.60 -31.54 38.72
CA GLU A 190 -37.72 -32.95 39.06
C GLU A 190 -38.14 -33.09 40.55
N PRO A 191 -39.02 -34.06 40.88
CA PRO A 191 -39.60 -34.23 42.21
C PRO A 191 -38.58 -34.66 43.28
#